data_AF-A0A4R2J0W8-F1
#
_entry.id   AF-A0A4R2J0W8-F1
#
_cell.length_a   1.000
_cell.length_b   1.000
_cell.length_c   1.000
_cell.angle_alpha   90.00
_cell.angle_beta   90.00
_cell.angle_gamma   90.00
#
_symmetry.space_group_name_H-M   'P 1'
#
loop_
_entity.id
_entity.type
_entity.pdbx_description
1 polymer ?
#
loop_
_entity_poly.entity_id
_entity_poly.type
_entity_poly.pdbx_seq_one_letter_code
_entity_poly.pdbx_strand_id
1 'polypeptide(L)'
;MTVNGETTSLPTIDPGLAAAALAVYAHRHEVVHLLYAASDEPDALTRIAALLSVDEATIARVLDQPLRWMLPQFRTELDTIAATPPELAATAAEPPPG
;
A
#
# COMPACT_ATOMS: atom_id res chain seq x y z
N MET A 1 25.58 24.39 7.00
CA MET A 1 24.87 25.58 6.48
C MET A 1 23.47 25.12 6.13
N THR A 2 22.47 25.66 6.80
CA THR A 2 21.08 25.18 6.85
C THR A 2 20.39 25.33 5.49
N VAL A 3 19.89 24.23 4.94
CA VAL A 3 18.97 24.23 3.79
C VAL A 3 17.72 23.50 4.25
N ASN A 4 16.73 24.29 4.67
CA ASN A 4 15.32 24.00 5.00
C ASN A 4 15.01 22.70 5.76
N GLY A 5 14.51 22.86 6.99
CA GLY A 5 14.00 21.79 7.87
C GLY A 5 12.75 21.08 7.33
N GLU A 6 12.86 20.49 6.15
CA GLU A 6 11.96 19.46 5.67
C GLU A 6 12.53 18.16 6.21
N THR A 7 11.94 17.64 7.29
CA THR A 7 12.01 16.20 7.53
C THR A 7 11.50 15.56 6.25
N THR A 8 12.40 15.03 5.41
CA THR A 8 12.07 14.02 4.41
C THR A 8 11.58 12.80 5.20
N SER A 9 10.37 12.89 5.74
CA SER A 9 9.61 11.73 6.13
C SER A 9 9.52 10.93 4.84
N LEU A 10 10.15 9.76 4.85
CA LEU A 10 9.78 8.71 3.90
C LEU A 10 8.26 8.70 3.84
N PRO A 11 7.64 8.70 2.64
CA PRO A 11 6.19 8.71 2.55
C PRO A 11 5.69 7.58 3.46
N THR A 12 5.02 7.95 4.56
CA THR A 12 4.53 6.98 5.53
C THR A 12 3.51 6.16 4.77
N ILE A 13 3.88 4.93 4.44
CA ILE A 13 2.97 4.01 3.76
C ILE A 13 1.81 3.80 4.71
N ASP A 14 0.62 4.11 4.23
CA ASP A 14 -0.61 3.89 4.98
C ASP A 14 -0.76 2.40 5.32
N PRO A 15 -1.04 2.01 6.58
CA PRO A 15 -1.21 0.61 6.96
C PRO A 15 -2.29 -0.12 6.15
N GLY A 16 -3.37 0.57 5.77
CA GLY A 16 -4.42 0.03 4.90
C GLY A 16 -3.91 -0.26 3.49
N LEU A 17 -3.14 0.66 2.91
CA LEU A 17 -2.48 0.47 1.62
C LEU A 17 -1.47 -0.68 1.66
N ALA A 18 -0.70 -0.82 2.75
CA ALA A 18 0.23 -1.92 2.93
C ALA A 18 -0.51 -3.28 3.00
N ALA A 19 -1.59 -3.35 3.76
CA ALA A 19 -2.43 -4.55 3.86
C ALA A 19 -3.04 -4.92 2.50
N ALA A 20 -3.57 -3.94 1.76
CA ALA A 20 -4.12 -4.16 0.41
C ALA A 20 -3.06 -4.62 -0.59
N ALA A 21 -1.85 -4.06 -0.54
CA ALA A 21 -0.73 -4.51 -1.37
C ALA A 21 -0.33 -5.97 -1.09
N LEU A 22 -0.35 -6.38 0.18
CA LEU A 22 -0.12 -7.78 0.56
C LEU A 22 -1.24 -8.71 0.06
N ALA A 23 -2.49 -8.27 0.10
CA ALA A 23 -3.62 -9.02 -0.44
C ALA A 23 -3.52 -9.21 -1.97
N VAL A 24 -3.14 -8.15 -2.70
CA VAL A 24 -2.83 -8.21 -4.14
C VAL A 24 -1.70 -9.18 -4.41
N TYR A 25 -0.62 -9.14 -3.61
CA TYR A 25 0.50 -10.07 -3.77
C TYR A 25 0.10 -11.54 -3.51
N ALA A 26 -0.74 -11.79 -2.51
CA ALA A 26 -1.25 -13.13 -2.21
C ALA A 26 -2.00 -13.73 -3.41
N HIS A 27 -2.73 -12.89 -4.16
CA HIS A 27 -3.49 -13.26 -5.36
C HIS A 27 -2.83 -12.78 -6.67
N ARG A 28 -1.50 -12.64 -6.68
CA ARG A 28 -0.76 -12.01 -7.80
C ARG A 28 -1.03 -12.63 -9.17
N HIS A 29 -1.31 -13.93 -9.24
CA HIS A 29 -1.56 -14.60 -10.51
C HIS A 29 -2.97 -14.27 -11.04
N GLU A 30 -3.95 -14.30 -10.16
CA GLU A 30 -5.33 -13.93 -10.43
C GLU A 30 -5.45 -12.44 -10.78
N VAL A 31 -4.78 -11.57 -10.02
CA VAL A 31 -4.77 -10.12 -10.28
C VAL A 31 -4.18 -9.83 -11.66
N VAL A 32 -3.03 -10.42 -12.00
CA VAL A 32 -2.44 -10.24 -13.34
C VAL A 32 -3.37 -10.76 -14.44
N HIS A 33 -4.04 -11.90 -14.21
CA HIS A 33 -5.02 -12.42 -15.16
C HIS A 33 -6.20 -11.46 -15.36
N LEU A 34 -6.75 -10.90 -14.28
CA LEU A 34 -7.84 -9.94 -14.33
C LEU A 34 -7.43 -8.64 -15.05
N LEU A 35 -6.21 -8.15 -14.83
CA LEU A 35 -5.68 -6.98 -15.54
C LEU A 35 -5.64 -7.21 -17.06
N TYR A 36 -5.21 -8.38 -17.53
CA TYR A 36 -5.16 -8.70 -18.96
C TYR A 36 -6.52 -9.06 -19.57
N ALA A 37 -7.47 -9.53 -18.75
CA ALA A 37 -8.80 -9.89 -19.20
C ALA A 37 -9.79 -8.70 -19.21
N ALA A 38 -9.45 -7.61 -18.53
CA ALA A 38 -10.29 -6.42 -18.45
C ALA A 38 -10.39 -5.68 -19.78
N SER A 39 -11.55 -5.08 -20.03
CA SER A 39 -11.79 -4.28 -21.25
C SER A 39 -11.18 -2.87 -21.15
N ASP A 40 -11.14 -2.33 -19.93
CA ASP A 40 -10.59 -1.02 -19.58
C ASP A 40 -10.16 -1.00 -18.10
N GLU A 41 -9.61 0.12 -17.65
CA GLU A 41 -9.13 0.28 -16.29
C GLU A 41 -10.25 0.20 -15.23
N PRO A 42 -11.41 0.87 -15.37
CA PRO A 42 -12.54 0.66 -14.45
C PRO A 42 -12.97 -0.80 -14.31
N ASP A 43 -13.07 -1.55 -15.42
CA ASP A 43 -13.40 -2.98 -15.39
C ASP A 43 -12.36 -3.80 -14.60
N ALA A 44 -11.07 -3.49 -14.77
CA ALA A 44 -10.01 -4.12 -13.99
C ALA A 44 -10.15 -3.81 -12.49
N LEU A 45 -10.34 -2.54 -12.13
CA LEU A 45 -10.48 -2.10 -10.74
C LEU A 45 -11.67 -2.78 -10.06
N THR A 46 -12.85 -2.80 -10.68
CA THR A 46 -14.05 -3.45 -10.15
C THR A 46 -13.82 -4.95 -9.92
N ARG A 47 -13.19 -5.65 -10.87
CA ARG A 47 -12.92 -7.10 -10.75
C ARG A 47 -11.95 -7.43 -9.63
N ILE A 48 -10.86 -6.66 -9.52
CA ILE A 48 -9.83 -6.87 -8.49
C ILE A 48 -10.38 -6.50 -7.11
N ALA A 49 -11.12 -5.40 -7.00
CA ALA A 49 -11.82 -4.98 -5.79
C ALA A 49 -12.79 -6.06 -5.30
N ALA A 50 -13.59 -6.64 -6.21
CA ALA A 50 -14.50 -7.73 -5.89
C ALA A 50 -13.77 -9.01 -5.44
N LEU A 51 -12.67 -9.37 -6.11
CA LEU A 51 -11.84 -10.53 -5.73
C LEU A 51 -11.29 -10.39 -4.31
N LEU A 52 -10.79 -9.20 -3.96
CA LEU A 52 -10.06 -8.98 -2.70
C LEU A 52 -10.96 -8.45 -1.57
N SER A 53 -12.22 -8.12 -1.85
CA SER A 53 -13.12 -7.43 -0.91
C SER A 53 -12.52 -6.12 -0.36
N VAL A 54 -11.86 -5.36 -1.25
CA VAL A 54 -11.22 -4.06 -0.98
C VAL A 54 -11.88 -3.02 -1.90
N ASP A 55 -11.98 -1.76 -1.47
CA ASP A 55 -12.57 -0.72 -2.30
C ASP A 55 -11.71 -0.39 -3.55
N GLU A 56 -12.37 0.04 -4.62
CA GLU A 56 -11.70 0.32 -5.91
C GLU A 56 -10.65 1.43 -5.81
N ALA A 57 -10.85 2.44 -4.95
CA ALA A 57 -9.90 3.53 -4.78
C ALA A 57 -8.61 3.05 -4.11
N THR A 58 -8.70 2.15 -3.14
CA THR A 58 -7.53 1.48 -2.55
C THR A 58 -6.83 0.59 -3.57
N ILE A 59 -7.56 -0.16 -4.41
CA ILE A 59 -6.92 -0.95 -5.48
C ILE A 59 -6.19 -0.04 -6.48
N ALA A 60 -6.79 1.06 -6.91
CA ALA A 60 -6.13 2.03 -7.79
C ALA A 60 -4.81 2.53 -7.16
N ARG A 61 -4.84 2.90 -5.87
CA ARG A 61 -3.63 3.30 -5.13
C ARG A 61 -2.59 2.20 -5.05
N VAL A 62 -2.98 0.92 -4.95
CA VAL A 62 -2.05 -0.22 -4.97
C VAL A 62 -1.43 -0.40 -6.36
N LEU A 63 -2.22 -0.28 -7.43
CA LEU A 63 -1.73 -0.42 -8.81
C LEU A 63 -0.76 0.72 -9.21
N ASP A 64 -0.89 1.90 -8.60
CA ASP A 64 0.06 3.01 -8.74
C ASP A 64 1.41 2.77 -8.05
N GLN A 65 1.54 1.73 -7.20
CA GLN A 65 2.78 1.45 -6.49
C GLN A 65 3.82 0.80 -7.38
N PRO A 66 5.12 1.03 -7.12
CA PRO A 66 6.17 0.46 -7.94
C PRO A 66 6.20 -1.07 -7.80
N LEU A 67 6.31 -1.80 -8.93
CA LEU A 67 6.38 -3.27 -8.96
C LEU A 67 7.44 -3.87 -8.03
N ARG A 68 8.48 -3.11 -7.66
CA ARG A 68 9.48 -3.51 -6.66
C ARG A 68 8.87 -3.89 -5.31
N TRP A 69 7.68 -3.42 -4.96
CA TRP A 69 6.94 -3.83 -3.75
C TRP A 69 6.63 -5.33 -3.71
N MET A 70 6.63 -6.00 -4.87
CA MET A 70 6.47 -7.46 -4.93
C MET A 70 7.73 -8.24 -4.50
N LEU A 71 8.90 -7.57 -4.41
CA LEU A 71 10.15 -8.22 -4.02
C LEU A 71 10.14 -8.57 -2.53
N PRO A 72 10.80 -9.67 -2.11
CA PRO A 72 10.76 -10.17 -0.73
C PRO A 72 11.07 -9.11 0.34
N GLN A 73 12.09 -8.29 0.14
CA GLN A 73 12.52 -7.30 1.12
C GLN A 73 11.46 -6.21 1.39
N PHE A 74 10.73 -5.78 0.36
CA PHE A 74 9.66 -4.80 0.52
C PHE A 74 8.39 -5.45 1.10
N ARG A 75 8.14 -6.73 0.81
CA ARG A 75 7.02 -7.46 1.41
C ARG A 75 7.15 -7.59 2.93
N THR A 76 8.35 -7.85 3.44
CA THR A 76 8.59 -7.88 4.90
C THR A 76 8.32 -6.52 5.55
N GLU A 77 8.69 -5.44 4.88
CA GLU A 77 8.42 -4.07 5.35
C GLU A 77 6.92 -3.77 5.35
N LEU A 78 6.20 -4.10 4.27
CA LEU A 78 4.75 -3.94 4.17
C LEU A 78 4.00 -4.75 5.22
N ASP A 79 4.44 -5.98 5.52
CA ASP A 79 3.87 -6.83 6.56
C ASP A 79 3.97 -6.17 7.95
N THR A 80 5.12 -5.57 8.24
CA THR A 80 5.36 -4.84 9.49
C THR A 80 4.46 -3.61 9.60
N ILE A 81 4.31 -2.86 8.51
CA ILE A 81 3.48 -1.65 8.45
C ILE A 81 1.99 -2.02 8.59
N ALA A 82 1.53 -3.05 7.88
CA ALA A 82 0.16 -3.54 7.95
C ALA A 82 -0.20 -4.09 9.34
N ALA A 83 0.78 -4.65 10.06
CA ALA A 83 0.61 -5.13 11.43
C ALA A 83 0.60 -4.02 12.49
N THR A 84 0.89 -2.76 12.13
CA THR A 84 0.95 -1.63 13.08
C THR A 84 -0.47 -1.11 13.37
N PRO A 85 -0.97 -1.22 14.62
CA PRO A 85 -2.26 -0.67 14.99
C PRO A 85 -2.28 0.86 14.81
N PRO A 86 -3.41 1.47 14.40
CA PRO A 86 -3.51 2.91 14.17
C PRO A 86 -3.09 3.78 15.36
N GLU A 87 -3.30 3.26 16.58
CA GLU A 87 -3.04 3.94 17.85
C GLU A 87 -1.52 4.08 18.16
N LEU A 88 -0.68 3.20 17.62
CA LEU A 88 0.78 3.24 17.78
C LEU A 88 1.47 4.11 16.72
N ALA A 89 0.82 4.36 15.57
CA ALA A 89 1.37 5.24 14.54
C ALA A 89 1.31 6.72 14.94
N ALA A 90 0.34 7.12 15.76
CA ALA A 90 0.16 8.50 16.21
C ALA A 90 1.15 8.92 17.31
N THR A 91 1.58 8.00 18.17
CA THR A 91 2.50 8.27 19.29
C THR A 91 3.96 8.44 18.87
N ALA A 92 4.34 8.00 17.67
CA ALA A 92 5.69 8.21 17.12
C ALA A 92 5.89 9.63 16.54
N ALA A 93 4.81 10.40 16.36
CA ALA A 93 4.84 11.75 15.79
C ALA A 93 4.86 12.87 16.84
N GLU A 94 4.77 12.54 18.13
CA GLU A 94 4.78 13.55 19.21
C GLU A 94 6.22 13.75 19.72
N PRO A 95 6.86 14.92 19.51
CA PRO A 95 8.14 15.23 20.14
C PRO A 95 7.93 15.38 21.66
N PRO A 96 8.93 15.01 22.50
CA PRO A 96 8.78 15.02 23.94
C PRO A 96 8.45 16.44 24.45
N PRO A 97 7.57 16.59 25.46
CA PRO A 97 7.34 17.86 26.11
C PRO A 97 8.63 18.29 26.81
N GLY A 98 9.09 19.50 26.47
CA GLY A 98 10.28 20.14 27.04
C GLY A 98 10.11 20.61 28.47
#